data_AF-X0UNE3-F1
#
_entry.id   AF-X0UNE3-F1
#
_cell.length_a   1.000
_cell.length_b   1.000
_cell.length_c   1.000
_cell.angle_alpha   90.00
_cell.angle_beta   90.00
_cell.angle_gamma   90.00
#
_symmetry.space_group_name_H-M   'P 1'
#
loop_
_entity.id
_entity.type
_entity.pdbx_description
1 polymer ?
#
loop_
_entity_poly.entity_id
_entity_poly.type
_entity_poly.pdbx_seq_one_letter_code
_entity_poly.pdbx_strand_id
1 'polypeptide(L)' 'AFVETVSTCVTHFGKMNGMPSPEAMIANLKEKSVRGTGADLLTQPLEDGKFYTGIFT' A
#
# COMPACT_ATOMS: atom_id res chain seq x y z
N ALA A 1 13.80 -12.01 -10.53
CA ALA A 1 12.74 -11.00 -10.40
C ALA A 1 12.52 -10.73 -8.91
N PHE A 2 12.40 -9.46 -8.52
CA PHE A 2 12.11 -9.05 -7.15
C PHE A 2 10.64 -8.64 -7.05
N VAL A 3 9.94 -9.09 -6.00
CA VAL A 3 8.55 -8.76 -5.73
C VAL A 3 8.46 -8.35 -4.27
N GLU A 4 8.07 -7.10 -4.03
CA GLU A 4 7.73 -6.62 -2.69
C GLU A 4 6.21 -6.69 -2.49
N THR A 5 5.79 -7.23 -1.36
CA THR A 5 4.37 -7.39 -1.01
C THR A 5 4.04 -6.66 0.27
N VAL A 6 2.97 -5.86 0.25
CA VAL A 6 2.44 -5.21 1.45
C VAL A 6 1.32 -6.07 2.03
N SER A 7 1.45 -6.45 3.30
CA SER A 7 0.47 -7.29 4.01
C SER A 7 0.06 -6.66 5.34
N THR A 8 -1.18 -6.89 5.78
CA THR A 8 -1.67 -6.37 7.07
C THR A 8 -1.29 -7.29 8.22
N CYS A 9 -0.79 -6.72 9.32
CA CYS A 9 -0.65 -7.42 10.59
C CYS A 9 -1.78 -6.99 11.53
N VAL A 10 -2.83 -7.80 11.60
CA VAL A 10 -4.09 -7.48 12.29
C VAL A 10 -3.91 -7.31 13.82
N THR A 11 -2.93 -7.99 14.39
CA THR A 11 -2.71 -8.04 15.85
C THR A 11 -1.97 -6.81 16.36
N HIS A 12 -0.82 -6.49 15.77
CA HIS A 12 0.03 -5.36 16.21
C HIS A 12 -0.39 -4.06 15.54
N PHE A 13 -0.60 -4.05 14.23
CA PHE A 13 -0.79 -2.82 13.45
C PHE A 13 -2.19 -2.24 13.59
N GLY A 14 -3.21 -3.09 13.79
CA GLY A 14 -4.59 -2.63 14.02
C GLY A 14 -4.82 -1.93 15.31
N LYS A 15 -4.24 -2.47 16.37
CA LYS A 15 -4.28 -1.85 17.68
C LYS A 15 -3.58 -0.49 17.66
N MET A 16 -2.43 -0.37 16.99
CA MET A 16 -1.70 0.90 16.91
C MET A 16 -2.41 1.97 16.05
N ASN A 17 -3.12 1.59 14.99
CA ASN A 17 -3.76 2.54 14.08
C ASN A 17 -5.26 2.73 14.35
N GLY A 18 -5.78 2.21 15.46
CA GLY A 18 -7.21 2.30 15.79
C GLY A 18 -8.12 1.62 14.75
N MET A 19 -7.59 0.65 13.98
CA MET A 19 -8.36 -0.09 12.97
C MET A 19 -8.81 -1.41 13.59
N PRO A 20 -10.11 -1.52 13.99
CA PRO A 20 -10.56 -2.61 14.84
C PRO A 20 -10.74 -3.94 14.09
N SER A 21 -10.81 -3.91 12.75
CA SER A 21 -11.07 -5.11 11.95
C SER A 21 -10.08 -5.30 10.79
N PRO A 22 -9.77 -6.56 10.41
CA PRO A 22 -8.93 -6.87 9.25
C PRO A 22 -9.41 -6.25 7.94
N GLU A 23 -10.73 -6.19 7.74
CA GLU A 23 -11.36 -5.63 6.54
C GLU A 23 -11.06 -4.14 6.39
N ALA A 24 -11.09 -3.39 7.50
CA ALA A 24 -10.76 -1.97 7.52
C ALA A 24 -9.30 -1.71 7.11
N MET A 25 -8.37 -2.58 7.53
CA MET A 25 -6.98 -2.48 7.11
C MET A 25 -6.77 -2.78 5.64
N ILE A 26 -7.46 -3.81 5.12
CA ILE A 26 -7.39 -4.16 3.71
C ILE A 26 -7.96 -3.01 2.87
N ALA A 27 -9.06 -2.40 3.32
CA ALA A 27 -9.61 -1.20 2.69
C ALA A 27 -8.60 -0.04 2.69
N ASN A 28 -7.95 0.22 3.82
CA ASN A 28 -6.91 1.25 3.94
C ASN A 28 -5.72 1.00 2.99
N LEU A 29 -5.23 -0.25 2.91
CA LEU A 29 -4.16 -0.60 1.98
C LEU A 29 -4.57 -0.38 0.52
N LYS A 30 -5.81 -0.73 0.17
CA LYS A 30 -6.34 -0.50 -1.19
C LYS A 30 -6.46 0.99 -1.50
N GLU A 31 -6.91 1.80 -0.55
CA GLU A 31 -7.02 3.26 -0.70
C GLU A 31 -5.65 3.93 -0.90
N LYS A 32 -4.64 3.45 -0.17
CA LYS A 32 -3.26 3.94 -0.28
C LYS A 32 -2.51 3.40 -1.49
N SER A 33 -2.95 2.28 -2.05
CA SER A 33 -2.34 1.69 -3.23
C SER A 33 -2.75 2.41 -4.50
N VAL A 34 -1.76 2.79 -5.31
CA VAL A 34 -1.95 3.35 -6.65
C VAL A 34 -1.37 2.36 -7.65
N ARG A 35 -2.11 2.04 -8.71
CA ARG A 35 -1.57 1.18 -9.76
C ARG A 35 -0.63 2.00 -10.64
N GLY A 36 0.59 1.52 -10.83
CA GLY A 36 1.60 2.22 -11.62
C GLY A 36 2.49 1.28 -12.41
N THR A 37 3.32 1.89 -13.26
CA THR A 37 4.36 1.28 -14.09
C THR A 37 5.73 1.86 -13.73
N GLY A 38 6.81 1.30 -14.29
CA GLY A 38 8.16 1.84 -14.07
C GLY A 38 8.32 3.31 -14.45
N ALA A 39 7.59 3.81 -15.45
CA ALA A 39 7.63 5.21 -15.88
C ALA A 39 6.97 6.17 -14.85
N ASP A 40 5.95 5.70 -14.14
CA ASP A 40 5.21 6.52 -13.16
C ASP A 40 6.04 6.83 -11.92
N LEU A 41 6.96 5.92 -11.55
CA LEU A 41 7.90 6.10 -10.43
C LEU A 41 8.82 7.32 -10.60
N LEU A 42 9.13 7.69 -11.84
CA LEU A 42 10.11 8.73 -12.16
C LEU A 42 9.47 10.10 -12.44
N THR A 43 8.16 10.13 -12.66
CA THR A 43 7.48 11.31 -13.24
C THR A 43 6.43 11.93 -12.32
N GLN A 44 5.85 11.15 -11.41
CA GLN A 44 4.73 11.60 -10.59
C GLN A 44 5.05 11.45 -9.11
N PRO A 45 5.27 12.56 -8.37
CA PRO A 45 5.31 12.49 -6.92
C PRO A 45 3.96 12.00 -6.41
N LEU A 46 3.98 10.97 -5.57
CA LEU A 46 2.78 10.46 -4.92
C LEU A 46 2.33 11.41 -3.82
N GLU A 47 1.01 11.46 -3.59
CA GLU A 47 0.47 12.07 -2.40
C GLU A 47 0.98 11.37 -1.14
N ASP A 48 1.10 12.13 -0.06
CA ASP A 48 1.72 11.66 1.18
C ASP A 48 0.95 10.44 1.75
N GLY A 49 1.68 9.35 1.97
CA GLY A 49 1.11 8.09 2.47
C GLY A 49 0.52 7.16 1.41
N LYS A 50 0.59 7.48 0.11
CA LYS A 50 0.28 6.54 -0.98
C LYS A 50 1.52 5.81 -1.48
N PHE A 51 1.33 4.66 -2.11
CA PHE A 51 2.41 3.84 -2.68
C PHE A 51 1.99 3.17 -3.99
N TYR A 52 2.95 2.96 -4.90
CA TYR A 52 2.68 2.27 -6.15
C TYR A 52 2.62 0.75 -5.97
N THR A 53 1.76 0.12 -6.77
CA THR A 53 1.68 -1.33 -6.94
C THR A 53 1.62 -1.65 -8.43
N GLY A 54 2.35 -2.67 -8.88
CA GLY A 54 2.41 -3.01 -10.30
C GLY A 54 3.68 -3.76 -10.67
N ILE A 55 3.95 -3.77 -11.98
CA ILE A 55 5.17 -4.33 -12.55
C ILE A 55 6.03 -3.13 -12.95
N PHE A 56 7.22 -3.02 -12.35
CA PHE A 56 8.10 -1.86 -12.52
C PHE A 56 9.30 -2.13 -13.44
N THR A 57 9.28 -3.26 -14.15
CA THR A 57 10.29 -3.64 -15.16
C THR A 57 10.00 -3.01 -16.51
#